data_AF-A0AAE5SXC9-F1
#
_entry.id   AF-A0AAE5SXC9-F1
#
_cell.length_a   1.000
_cell.length_b   1.000
_cell.length_c   1.000
_cell.angle_alpha   90.00
_cell.angle_beta   90.00
_cell.angle_gamma   90.00
#
_symmetry.space_group_name_H-M   'P 1'
#
loop_
_entity.id
_entity.type
_entity.pdbx_description
1 polymer ?
#
loop_
_entity_poly.entity_id
_entity_poly.type
_entity_poly.pdbx_seq_one_letter_code
_entity_poly.pdbx_strand_id
1 'polypeptide(L)'
;FTSINIKKYLMNRQVGFTVKILNILAENNISFDHMPSGIDNISIIMRTAQIRGKEQKILEAIRQQCDIDELNIEQDLAILMVVGEGMSATVGTANKITTALADANINLRMINQGSSEISMMFGISNDDAENAVKVCYDKCYD
;
A
#
# COMPACT_ATOMS: atom_id res chain seq x y z
N PHE A 1 6.88 0.89 -7.02
CA PHE A 1 5.87 1.68 -6.28
C PHE A 1 6.56 2.37 -5.13
N THR A 2 5.97 3.45 -4.66
CA THR A 2 6.48 4.24 -3.53
C THR A 2 5.32 4.46 -2.56
N SER A 3 5.59 4.27 -1.27
CA SER A 3 4.64 4.52 -0.19
C SER A 3 5.09 5.71 0.65
N ILE A 4 4.20 6.66 0.92
CA ILE A 4 4.37 7.62 2.01
C ILE A 4 3.64 7.06 3.22
N ASN A 5 4.37 6.78 4.28
CA ASN A 5 3.85 6.25 5.54
C ASN A 5 3.85 7.36 6.59
N ILE A 6 2.68 7.64 7.15
CA ILE A 6 2.46 8.73 8.11
C ILE A 6 1.86 8.14 9.37
N LYS A 7 2.39 8.55 10.52
CA LYS A 7 1.87 8.21 11.84
C LYS A 7 1.48 9.46 12.58
N LYS A 8 0.29 9.44 13.16
CA LYS A 8 -0.24 10.45 14.05
C LYS A 8 -1.11 9.78 15.11
N TYR A 9 -0.79 9.98 16.38
CA TYR A 9 -1.61 9.50 17.48
C TYR A 9 -3.03 10.04 17.39
N LEU A 10 -4.01 9.15 17.46
CA LEU A 10 -5.44 9.41 17.29
C LEU A 10 -5.76 10.15 15.97
N MET A 11 -5.05 9.79 14.89
CA MET A 11 -5.27 10.32 13.54
C MET A 11 -6.76 10.28 13.15
N ASN A 12 -7.42 9.16 13.44
CA ASN A 12 -8.82 8.93 13.10
C ASN A 12 -9.81 9.89 13.79
N ARG A 13 -9.39 10.61 14.83
CA ARG A 13 -10.22 11.63 15.52
C ARG A 13 -10.06 13.03 14.94
N GLN A 14 -9.02 13.27 14.14
CA GLN A 14 -8.80 14.56 13.52
C GLN A 14 -9.53 14.65 12.18
N VAL A 15 -10.72 15.27 12.21
CA VAL A 15 -11.49 15.54 11.00
C VAL A 15 -10.65 16.30 9.98
N GLY A 16 -10.60 15.77 8.76
CA GLY A 16 -9.92 16.39 7.63
C GLY A 16 -8.39 16.16 7.57
N PHE A 17 -7.80 15.35 8.46
CA PHE A 17 -6.37 15.05 8.40
C PHE A 17 -5.94 14.49 7.03
N THR A 18 -6.61 13.43 6.57
CA THR A 18 -6.33 12.84 5.25
C THR A 18 -6.63 13.81 4.11
N VAL A 19 -7.65 14.66 4.23
CA VAL A 19 -7.96 15.67 3.20
C VAL A 19 -6.80 16.64 3.01
N LYS A 20 -6.14 17.09 4.08
CA LYS A 20 -4.95 17.95 3.96
C LYS A 20 -3.84 17.27 3.16
N ILE A 21 -3.56 16.01 3.45
CA ILE A 21 -2.52 15.25 2.75
C ILE A 21 -2.89 15.08 1.27
N LEU A 22 -4.14 14.71 0.97
CA LEU A 22 -4.62 14.55 -0.40
C LEU A 22 -4.60 15.87 -1.18
N ASN A 23 -4.90 17.00 -0.54
CA ASN A 23 -4.78 18.32 -1.17
C ASN A 23 -3.32 18.64 -1.54
N ILE A 24 -2.35 18.35 -0.66
CA ILE A 24 -0.92 18.51 -0.96
C ILE A 24 -0.53 17.67 -2.19
N LEU A 25 -1.00 16.43 -2.28
CA LEU A 25 -0.74 15.59 -3.47
C LEU A 25 -1.39 16.16 -4.73
N ALA A 26 -2.65 16.60 -4.64
CA ALA A 26 -3.41 17.18 -5.75
C ALA A 26 -2.75 18.47 -6.28
N GLU A 27 -2.34 19.39 -5.41
CA GLU A 27 -1.62 20.62 -5.76
C GLU A 27 -0.30 20.36 -6.49
N ASN A 28 0.30 19.18 -6.27
CA ASN A 28 1.53 18.76 -6.93
C ASN A 28 1.29 17.82 -8.13
N ASN A 29 0.03 17.65 -8.54
CA ASN A 29 -0.39 16.76 -9.62
C ASN A 29 0.14 15.32 -9.42
N ILE A 30 -0.07 14.79 -8.21
CA ILE A 30 0.30 13.43 -7.81
C ILE A 30 -0.99 12.63 -7.60
N SER A 31 -1.15 11.58 -8.39
CA SER A 31 -2.20 10.57 -8.18
C SER A 31 -1.66 9.41 -7.33
N PHE A 32 -2.55 8.70 -6.65
CA PHE A 32 -2.23 7.52 -5.84
C PHE A 32 -3.12 6.34 -6.23
N ASP A 33 -2.64 5.12 -5.96
CA ASP A 33 -3.32 3.87 -6.31
C ASP A 33 -4.02 3.25 -5.09
N HIS A 34 -3.39 3.28 -3.92
CA HIS A 34 -3.95 2.71 -2.69
C HIS A 34 -3.69 3.62 -1.49
N MET A 35 -4.59 3.57 -0.50
CA MET A 35 -4.46 4.34 0.74
C MET A 35 -5.06 3.59 1.95
N PRO A 36 -4.42 2.52 2.45
CA PRO A 36 -4.85 1.89 3.68
C PRO A 36 -4.58 2.81 4.87
N SER A 37 -5.47 2.76 5.85
CA SER A 37 -5.38 3.52 7.09
C SER A 37 -5.69 2.64 8.31
N GLY A 38 -5.14 3.02 9.44
CA GLY A 38 -5.46 2.50 10.75
C GLY A 38 -6.00 3.59 11.67
N ILE A 39 -5.92 3.32 12.99
CA ILE A 39 -6.32 4.28 14.02
C ILE A 39 -5.37 5.49 14.04
N ASP A 40 -4.07 5.20 13.93
CA ASP A 40 -2.98 6.17 14.14
C ASP A 40 -2.05 6.33 12.93
N ASN A 41 -2.36 5.70 11.80
CA ASN A 41 -1.47 5.70 10.65
C ASN A 41 -2.22 5.67 9.33
N ILE A 42 -1.52 6.11 8.28
CA ILE A 42 -1.96 6.03 6.91
C ILE A 42 -0.76 5.80 6.01
N SER A 43 -0.93 4.93 5.01
CA SER A 43 0.02 4.75 3.93
C SER A 43 -0.62 5.25 2.64
N ILE A 44 0.11 6.00 1.82
CA ILE A 44 -0.34 6.42 0.49
C ILE A 44 0.62 5.85 -0.54
N ILE A 45 0.10 4.96 -1.38
CA ILE A 45 0.87 4.17 -2.33
C ILE A 45 0.60 4.68 -3.71
N MET A 46 1.66 4.92 -4.47
CA MET A 46 1.59 5.44 -5.82
C MET A 46 2.68 4.84 -6.70
N ARG A 47 2.49 4.90 -8.02
CA ARG A 47 3.58 4.68 -8.96
C ARG A 47 4.73 5.63 -8.67
N THR A 48 5.95 5.11 -8.61
CA THR A 48 7.17 5.89 -8.30
C THR A 48 7.33 7.10 -9.23
N ALA A 49 6.91 6.99 -10.49
CA ALA A 49 6.94 8.10 -11.45
C ALA A 49 6.06 9.31 -11.04
N GLN A 50 5.02 9.12 -10.23
CA GLN A 50 4.14 10.21 -9.78
C GLN A 50 4.87 11.17 -8.84
N ILE A 51 5.75 10.64 -7.98
CA ILE A 51 6.45 11.41 -6.94
C ILE A 51 7.92 11.69 -7.26
N ARG A 52 8.48 11.03 -8.28
CA ARG A 52 9.90 11.18 -8.66
C ARG A 52 10.29 12.65 -8.83
N GLY A 53 11.30 13.08 -8.08
CA GLY A 53 11.82 14.45 -8.08
C GLY A 53 10.98 15.45 -7.28
N LYS A 54 9.90 15.00 -6.62
CA LYS A 54 9.02 15.81 -5.76
C LYS A 54 9.03 15.33 -4.31
N GLU A 55 9.73 14.24 -3.99
CA GLU A 55 9.68 13.54 -2.70
C GLU A 55 9.91 14.51 -1.54
N GLN A 56 11.04 15.21 -1.55
CA GLN A 56 11.41 16.12 -0.47
C GLN A 56 10.38 17.25 -0.30
N LYS A 57 9.93 17.84 -1.41
CA LYS A 57 8.90 18.89 -1.42
C LYS A 57 7.61 18.42 -0.76
N ILE A 58 7.17 17.20 -1.09
CA ILE A 58 5.94 16.62 -0.51
C ILE A 58 6.11 16.33 0.97
N LEU A 59 7.24 15.73 1.37
CA LEU A 59 7.51 15.42 2.77
C LEU A 59 7.57 16.69 3.63
N GLU A 60 8.19 17.75 3.12
CA GLU A 60 8.21 19.06 3.79
C GLU A 60 6.83 19.70 3.88
N ALA A 61 6.06 19.71 2.79
CA ALA A 61 4.70 20.23 2.80
C ALA A 61 3.80 19.50 3.81
N ILE A 62 3.89 18.17 3.89
CA ILE A 62 3.17 17.37 4.88
C ILE A 62 3.59 17.77 6.29
N ARG A 63 4.89 17.86 6.59
CA ARG A 63 5.38 18.26 7.93
C ARG A 63 4.96 19.68 8.32
N GLN A 64 4.86 20.60 7.37
CA GLN A 64 4.48 21.98 7.63
C GLN A 64 2.97 22.15 7.87
N GLN A 65 2.13 21.40 7.14
CA GLN A 65 0.68 21.58 7.14
C GLN A 65 -0.06 20.60 8.06
N CYS A 66 0.59 19.50 8.42
CA CYS A 66 0.03 18.43 9.24
C CYS A 66 0.89 18.23 10.49
N ASP A 67 0.24 18.28 11.65
CA ASP A 67 0.83 17.89 12.92
C ASP A 67 0.93 16.36 12.96
N ILE A 68 2.14 15.79 12.84
CA ILE A 68 2.40 14.35 12.71
C ILE A 68 3.53 13.91 13.62
N ASP A 69 3.53 12.63 14.00
CA ASP A 69 4.57 12.06 14.87
C ASP A 69 5.72 11.47 14.06
N GLU A 70 5.40 10.71 13.01
CA GLU A 70 6.39 10.08 12.14
C GLU A 70 5.98 10.21 10.67
N LEU A 71 7.00 10.37 9.81
CA LEU A 71 6.87 10.45 8.36
C LEU A 71 8.01 9.71 7.70
N ASN A 72 7.69 8.66 6.94
CA ASN A 72 8.65 7.87 6.19
C ASN A 72 8.22 7.72 4.74
N ILE A 73 9.19 7.61 3.83
CA ILE A 73 8.97 7.23 2.45
C ILE A 73 9.65 5.89 2.19
N GLU A 74 8.90 4.95 1.64
CA GLU A 74 9.39 3.63 1.26
C GLU A 74 9.36 3.51 -0.25
N GLN A 75 10.52 3.20 -0.84
CA GLN A 75 10.70 3.06 -2.28
C GLN A 75 10.89 1.59 -2.64
N ASP A 76 11.02 1.31 -3.94
CA ASP A 76 11.32 -0.02 -4.47
C ASP A 76 10.35 -1.12 -4.00
N LEU A 77 9.06 -0.76 -3.97
CA LEU A 77 7.97 -1.70 -3.71
C LEU A 77 7.40 -2.27 -5.01
N ALA A 78 7.03 -3.54 -5.00
CA ALA A 78 6.12 -4.11 -5.98
C ALA A 78 4.73 -4.35 -5.38
N ILE A 79 3.71 -4.31 -6.23
CA ILE A 79 2.33 -4.57 -5.85
C ILE A 79 1.88 -5.83 -6.59
N LEU A 80 1.66 -6.90 -5.84
CA LEU A 80 1.05 -8.13 -6.33
C LEU A 80 -0.46 -8.03 -6.13
N MET A 81 -1.20 -8.10 -7.24
CA MET A 81 -2.65 -8.16 -7.24
C MET A 81 -3.12 -9.58 -7.51
N VAL A 82 -3.93 -10.12 -6.61
CA VAL A 82 -4.66 -11.37 -6.81
C VAL A 82 -6.11 -11.01 -7.09
N VAL A 83 -6.64 -11.48 -8.23
CA VAL A 83 -8.00 -11.15 -8.69
C VAL A 83 -8.72 -12.43 -9.10
N GLY A 84 -9.98 -12.56 -8.71
CA GLY A 84 -10.82 -13.69 -9.10
C GLY A 84 -12.26 -13.52 -8.62
N GLU A 85 -13.23 -13.75 -9.50
CA GLU A 85 -14.66 -13.60 -9.18
C GLU A 85 -15.11 -14.54 -8.05
N GLY A 86 -14.54 -15.75 -7.98
CA GLY A 86 -14.86 -16.72 -6.95
C GLY A 86 -14.26 -16.41 -5.57
N MET A 87 -13.41 -15.39 -5.44
CA MET A 87 -12.74 -15.07 -4.17
C MET A 87 -13.74 -14.67 -3.07
N SER A 88 -14.81 -13.95 -3.43
CA SER A 88 -15.86 -13.51 -2.49
C SER A 88 -16.60 -14.68 -1.84
N ALA A 89 -16.73 -15.80 -2.55
CA ALA A 89 -17.39 -17.00 -2.05
C ALA A 89 -16.42 -18.05 -1.47
N THR A 90 -15.11 -17.80 -1.54
CA THR A 90 -14.08 -18.79 -1.19
C THR A 90 -13.31 -18.39 0.06
N VAL A 91 -13.70 -19.00 1.19
CA VAL A 91 -12.94 -18.90 2.43
C VAL A 91 -11.56 -19.52 2.25
N GLY A 92 -10.52 -18.81 2.68
CA GLY A 92 -9.14 -19.29 2.66
C GLY A 92 -8.30 -18.83 1.46
N THR A 93 -8.86 -18.06 0.52
CA THR A 93 -8.07 -17.48 -0.58
C THR A 93 -6.87 -16.68 -0.07
N ALA A 94 -7.09 -15.80 0.92
CA ALA A 94 -6.00 -15.04 1.54
C ALA A 94 -4.93 -15.97 2.15
N ASN A 95 -5.36 -16.99 2.91
CA ASN A 95 -4.46 -17.97 3.51
C ASN A 95 -3.62 -18.71 2.45
N LYS A 96 -4.25 -19.14 1.35
CA LYS A 96 -3.59 -19.82 0.23
C LYS A 96 -2.45 -18.97 -0.33
N ILE A 97 -2.71 -17.69 -0.59
CA ILE A 97 -1.73 -16.74 -1.13
C ILE A 97 -0.63 -16.43 -0.11
N THR A 98 -0.97 -16.08 1.12
CA THR A 98 0.02 -15.73 2.14
C THR A 98 0.90 -16.93 2.51
N THR A 99 0.36 -18.15 2.46
CA THR A 99 1.14 -19.38 2.63
C THR A 99 2.16 -19.55 1.51
N ALA A 100 1.77 -19.37 0.24
CA ALA A 100 2.69 -19.47 -0.89
C ALA A 100 3.86 -18.49 -0.77
N LEU A 101 3.57 -17.24 -0.38
CA LEU A 101 4.59 -16.22 -0.19
C LEU A 101 5.51 -16.54 1.01
N ALA A 102 4.95 -17.04 2.12
CA ALA A 102 5.73 -17.45 3.28
C ALA A 102 6.64 -18.65 2.99
N ASP A 103 6.14 -19.67 2.28
CA ASP A 103 6.91 -20.84 1.83
C ASP A 103 8.11 -20.43 0.97
N ALA A 104 7.98 -19.33 0.22
CA ALA A 104 9.02 -18.74 -0.62
C ALA A 104 9.93 -17.72 0.11
N ASN A 105 9.74 -17.52 1.42
CA ASN A 105 10.44 -16.53 2.24
C ASN A 105 10.30 -15.07 1.71
N ILE A 106 9.13 -14.74 1.14
CA ILE A 106 8.82 -13.40 0.64
C ILE A 106 8.09 -12.61 1.73
N ASN A 107 8.68 -11.48 2.14
CA ASN A 107 8.11 -10.65 3.19
C ASN A 107 6.98 -9.74 2.67
N LEU A 108 5.87 -9.69 3.39
CA LEU A 108 4.76 -8.80 3.12
C LEU A 108 4.96 -7.45 3.80
N ARG A 109 5.05 -6.38 3.00
CA ARG A 109 5.09 -4.99 3.47
C ARG A 109 3.70 -4.44 3.75
N MET A 110 2.71 -4.90 2.98
CA MET A 110 1.36 -4.37 3.02
C MET A 110 0.36 -5.43 2.55
N ILE A 111 -0.83 -5.42 3.15
CA ILE A 111 -1.98 -6.19 2.68
C ILE A 111 -3.17 -5.22 2.60
N ASN A 112 -3.90 -5.24 1.51
CA ASN A 112 -5.13 -4.45 1.36
C ASN A 112 -6.17 -5.23 0.56
N GLN A 113 -7.31 -5.49 1.19
CA GLN A 113 -8.53 -5.91 0.53
C GLN A 113 -9.55 -4.79 0.74
N GLY A 114 -9.92 -4.11 -0.34
CA GLY A 114 -10.92 -3.05 -0.29
C GLY A 114 -12.35 -3.60 -0.18
N SER A 115 -13.33 -2.77 -0.54
CA SER A 115 -14.74 -3.18 -0.66
C SER A 115 -14.99 -4.22 -1.75
N SER A 116 -14.05 -4.38 -2.69
CA SER A 116 -14.09 -5.41 -3.71
C SER A 116 -13.57 -6.72 -3.15
N GLU A 117 -14.48 -7.66 -2.87
CA GLU A 117 -14.13 -9.02 -2.41
C GLU A 117 -13.55 -9.92 -3.50
N ILE A 118 -13.38 -9.39 -4.73
CA ILE A 118 -12.80 -10.11 -5.86
C ILE A 118 -11.32 -9.79 -6.08
N SER A 119 -10.71 -8.96 -5.22
CA SER A 119 -9.30 -8.60 -5.34
C SER A 119 -8.61 -8.40 -4.00
N MET A 120 -7.37 -8.85 -3.90
CA MET A 120 -6.48 -8.58 -2.78
C MET A 120 -5.14 -8.05 -3.29
N MET A 121 -4.64 -7.03 -2.62
CA MET A 121 -3.35 -6.42 -2.88
C MET A 121 -2.34 -6.83 -1.81
N PHE A 122 -1.14 -7.19 -2.26
CA PHE A 122 0.03 -7.46 -1.42
C PHE A 122 1.19 -6.56 -1.86
N GLY A 123 1.68 -5.74 -0.95
CA GLY A 123 2.91 -4.98 -1.14
C GLY A 123 4.12 -5.81 -0.72
N ILE A 124 5.12 -5.90 -1.58
CA ILE A 124 6.35 -6.70 -1.39
C ILE A 124 7.57 -5.90 -1.86
N SER A 125 8.77 -6.40 -1.58
CA SER A 125 9.99 -5.86 -2.19
C SER A 125 9.92 -5.99 -3.71
N ASN A 126 10.44 -5.02 -4.45
CA ASN A 126 10.52 -5.12 -5.90
C ASN A 126 11.37 -6.31 -6.37
N ASP A 127 12.39 -6.68 -5.59
CA ASP A 127 13.26 -7.83 -5.89
C ASP A 127 12.51 -9.17 -5.81
N ASP A 128 11.43 -9.25 -5.03
CA ASP A 128 10.63 -10.46 -4.87
C ASP A 128 9.52 -10.59 -5.92
N ALA A 129 9.31 -9.57 -6.76
CA ALA A 129 8.12 -9.45 -7.61
C ALA A 129 7.89 -10.66 -8.53
N GLU A 130 8.93 -11.08 -9.26
CA GLU A 130 8.83 -12.20 -10.20
C GLU A 130 8.59 -13.53 -9.48
N ASN A 131 9.32 -13.76 -8.38
CA ASN A 131 9.17 -14.98 -7.60
C ASN A 131 7.79 -15.05 -6.94
N ALA A 132 7.28 -13.93 -6.41
CA ALA A 132 5.96 -13.83 -5.81
C ALA A 132 4.84 -14.22 -6.78
N VAL A 133 4.90 -13.73 -8.02
CA VAL A 133 3.94 -14.11 -9.06
C VAL A 133 4.00 -15.61 -9.32
N LYS A 134 5.20 -16.16 -9.50
CA LYS A 134 5.40 -17.59 -9.79
C LYS A 134 4.84 -18.48 -8.68
N VAL A 135 5.23 -18.26 -7.43
CA VAL A 135 4.81 -19.14 -6.32
C VAL A 135 3.32 -19.02 -6.01
N CYS A 136 2.73 -17.83 -6.18
CA CYS A 136 1.27 -17.67 -6.05
C CYS A 136 0.52 -18.36 -7.19
N TYR A 137 1.05 -18.29 -8.41
CA TYR A 137 0.48 -18.98 -9.56
C TYR A 137 0.50 -20.49 -9.34
N ASP A 138 1.68 -21.06 -9.04
CA ASP A 138 1.85 -22.49 -8.77
C ASP A 138 0.88 -22.95 -7.67
N LYS A 139 0.86 -22.25 -6.52
CA LYS A 139 -0.08 -22.59 -5.42
C LYS A 139 -1.53 -22.57 -5.88
N CYS A 140 -1.93 -21.60 -6.71
CA CYS A 140 -3.32 -21.43 -7.16
C CYS A 140 -3.80 -22.54 -8.11
N TYR A 141 -2.90 -23.06 -8.94
CA TYR A 141 -3.22 -24.00 -10.02
C TYR A 141 -2.66 -25.42 -9.83
N ASP A 142 -1.89 -25.67 -8.76
CA ASP A 142 -1.66 -26.99 -8.18
C ASP A 142 -2.94 -27.57 -7.55
#